data_AF-A0A427YWB6-F1
#
_entry.id   AF-A0A427YWB6-F1
#
_cell.length_a   1.000
_cell.length_b   1.000
_cell.length_c   1.000
_cell.angle_alpha   90.00
_cell.angle_beta   90.00
_cell.angle_gamma   90.00
#
_symmetry.space_group_name_H-M   'P 1'
#
loop_
_entity.id
_entity.type
_entity.pdbx_description
1 polymer ?
#
loop_
_entity_poly.entity_id
_entity_poly.type
_entity_poly.pdbx_seq_one_letter_code
_entity_poly.pdbx_strand_id
1 'polypeptide(L)'
;MSASKATNVDSCRDLSGRRLGTIKEAQRQAELLESAPALRAAAKAAEKAKLEALERQLGINAAESASTEAGPSSGSGSKRIAEVDLEELAKKKHKFEDSKFLEESREINDNVRSAVSAAMLLKKKKKAKADAANASSSKSVVAVDAAKKAEKDKVAMPPPAVSAAASAVPAA
;
A
#
# COMPACT_ATOMS: atom_id res chain seq x y z
N MET A 1 -18.62 46.48 14.94
CA MET A 1 -18.67 45.24 14.14
C MET A 1 -17.32 44.54 14.24
N SER A 2 -17.17 43.58 15.15
CA SER A 2 -15.89 42.91 15.47
C SER A 2 -15.64 41.69 14.58
N ALA A 3 -15.38 41.91 13.29
CA ALA A 3 -15.13 40.86 12.29
C ALA A 3 -13.74 40.18 12.41
N SER A 4 -12.86 40.64 13.29
CA SER A 4 -11.42 40.36 13.25
C SER A 4 -10.95 39.08 13.97
N LYS A 5 -11.82 38.08 14.24
CA LYS A 5 -11.47 36.93 15.10
C LYS A 5 -11.43 35.58 14.40
N ALA A 6 -11.96 35.47 13.18
CA ALA A 6 -11.95 34.22 12.42
C ALA A 6 -10.90 34.28 11.29
N THR A 7 -9.80 33.54 11.42
CA THR A 7 -8.74 33.44 10.41
C THR A 7 -8.97 32.30 9.42
N ASN A 8 -9.85 31.35 9.75
CA ASN A 8 -10.21 30.25 8.86
C ASN A 8 -11.37 30.67 7.94
N VAL A 9 -11.03 30.96 6.70
CA VAL A 9 -11.97 31.38 5.63
C VAL A 9 -12.34 30.19 4.72
N ASP A 10 -11.95 28.97 5.09
CA ASP A 10 -11.99 27.81 4.20
C ASP A 10 -13.41 27.31 3.92
N SER A 11 -14.32 27.59 4.86
CA SER A 11 -15.75 27.31 4.74
C SER A 11 -16.50 28.29 3.82
N CYS A 12 -15.91 29.44 3.49
CA CYS A 12 -16.52 30.43 2.60
C CYS A 12 -16.60 29.90 1.17
N ARG A 13 -17.51 30.48 0.38
CA ARG A 13 -17.73 30.12 -1.03
C ARG A 13 -17.26 31.23 -1.97
N ASP A 14 -16.77 30.85 -3.14
CA ASP A 14 -16.45 31.77 -4.24
C ASP A 14 -17.74 32.25 -4.95
N LEU A 15 -17.61 33.21 -5.88
CA LEU A 15 -18.73 33.69 -6.69
C LEU A 15 -19.31 32.61 -7.62
N SER A 16 -18.58 31.52 -7.82
CA SER A 16 -19.02 30.33 -8.56
C SER A 16 -19.69 29.28 -7.65
N GLY A 17 -19.83 29.53 -6.35
CA GLY A 17 -20.47 28.64 -5.37
C GLY A 17 -19.60 27.49 -4.84
N ARG A 18 -18.33 27.39 -5.23
CA ARG A 18 -17.34 26.41 -4.73
C ARG A 18 -16.71 26.88 -3.42
N ARG A 19 -16.28 25.97 -2.55
CA ARG A 19 -15.66 26.35 -1.27
C ARG A 19 -14.20 26.75 -1.48
N LEU A 20 -13.74 27.77 -0.75
CA LEU A 20 -12.34 28.20 -0.82
C LEU A 20 -11.37 27.07 -0.44
N GLY A 21 -11.75 26.19 0.49
CA GLY A 21 -10.95 25.00 0.83
C GLY A 21 -10.75 24.05 -0.34
N THR A 22 -11.83 23.73 -1.05
CA THR A 22 -11.75 22.82 -2.21
C THR A 22 -10.87 23.37 -3.34
N ILE A 23 -10.84 24.70 -3.49
CA ILE A 23 -10.00 25.37 -4.49
C ILE A 23 -8.52 25.29 -4.09
N LYS A 24 -8.19 25.58 -2.83
CA LYS A 24 -6.82 25.48 -2.32
C LYS A 24 -6.29 24.06 -2.35
N GLU A 25 -7.13 23.07 -2.03
CA GLU A 25 -6.76 21.66 -2.12
C GLU A 25 -6.48 21.25 -3.56
N ALA A 26 -7.31 21.66 -4.51
CA ALA A 26 -7.08 21.41 -5.94
C ALA A 26 -5.79 22.07 -6.44
N GLN A 27 -5.51 23.32 -6.02
CA GLN A 27 -4.27 24.02 -6.35
C GLN A 27 -3.05 23.31 -5.76
N ARG A 28 -3.10 22.91 -4.48
CA ARG A 28 -2.04 22.15 -3.84
C ARG A 28 -1.78 20.81 -4.55
N GLN A 29 -2.83 20.13 -4.99
CA GLN A 29 -2.70 18.88 -5.74
C GLN A 29 -2.09 19.13 -7.13
N ALA A 30 -2.47 20.21 -7.81
CA ALA A 30 -1.86 20.61 -9.08
C ALA A 30 -0.36 20.90 -8.93
N GLU A 31 0.03 21.70 -7.93
CA GLU A 31 1.43 22.00 -7.61
C GLU A 31 2.24 20.74 -7.29
N LEU A 32 1.65 19.77 -6.57
CA LEU A 32 2.31 18.49 -6.27
C LEU A 32 2.51 17.64 -7.52
N LEU A 33 1.54 17.62 -8.44
CA LEU A 33 1.67 16.91 -9.72
C LEU A 33 2.70 17.57 -10.63
N GLU A 34 2.74 18.90 -10.68
CA GLU A 34 3.71 19.68 -11.44
C GLU A 34 5.14 19.56 -10.87
N SER A 35 5.29 19.50 -9.55
CA SER A 35 6.59 19.32 -8.87
C SER A 35 7.05 17.86 -8.76
N ALA A 36 6.16 16.88 -9.00
CA ALA A 36 6.48 15.45 -8.97
C ALA A 36 7.68 15.04 -9.85
N PRO A 37 7.85 15.50 -11.11
CA PRO A 37 9.04 15.17 -11.90
C PRO A 37 10.33 15.75 -11.30
N ALA A 38 10.29 16.96 -10.73
CA ALA A 38 11.45 17.58 -10.09
C ALA A 38 11.88 16.82 -8.83
N LEU A 39 10.92 16.42 -7.98
CA LEU A 39 11.20 15.59 -6.80
C LEU A 39 11.75 14.21 -7.18
N ARG A 40 11.20 13.58 -8.23
CA ARG A 40 11.73 12.30 -8.75
C ARG A 40 13.13 12.44 -9.33
N ALA A 41 13.42 13.54 -10.04
CA ALA A 41 14.76 13.79 -10.56
C ALA A 41 15.78 14.02 -9.43
N ALA A 42 15.41 14.79 -8.40
CA ALA A 42 16.24 15.01 -7.22
C ALA A 42 16.49 13.71 -6.44
N ALA A 43 15.46 12.87 -6.25
CA ALA A 43 15.62 11.56 -5.63
C ALA A 43 16.56 10.64 -6.44
N LYS A 44 16.38 10.58 -7.76
CA LYS A 44 17.26 9.82 -8.66
C LYS A 44 18.70 10.36 -8.65
N ALA A 45 18.89 11.67 -8.57
CA ALA A 45 20.21 12.27 -8.48
C ALA A 45 20.89 11.92 -7.14
N ALA A 46 20.14 11.93 -6.03
CA ALA A 46 20.65 11.51 -4.72
C ALA A 46 20.97 10.01 -4.68
N GLU A 47 20.16 9.16 -5.30
CA GLU A 47 20.45 7.73 -5.44
C GLU A 47 21.68 7.49 -6.31
N LYS A 48 21.80 8.16 -7.46
CA LYS A 48 22.98 8.08 -8.31
C LYS A 48 24.24 8.54 -7.60
N ALA A 49 24.18 9.65 -6.86
CA ALA A 49 25.33 10.13 -6.07
C ALA A 49 25.72 9.14 -4.97
N LYS A 50 24.75 8.47 -4.33
CA LYS A 50 25.02 7.39 -3.37
C LYS A 50 25.65 6.18 -4.04
N LEU A 51 25.16 5.77 -5.21
CA LEU A 51 25.74 4.67 -5.98
C LEU A 51 27.16 5.00 -6.43
N GLU A 52 27.40 6.19 -6.98
CA GLU A 52 28.72 6.66 -7.40
C GLU A 52 29.70 6.75 -6.22
N ALA A 53 29.23 7.19 -5.04
CA ALA A 53 30.05 7.19 -3.83
C ALA A 53 30.44 5.77 -3.39
N LEU A 54 29.51 4.81 -3.50
CA LEU A 54 29.78 3.40 -3.22
C LEU A 54 30.72 2.78 -4.27
N GLU A 55 30.55 3.11 -5.55
CA GLU A 55 31.43 2.67 -6.64
C GLU A 55 32.87 3.18 -6.46
N ARG A 56 33.02 4.45 -6.05
CA ARG A 56 34.32 5.02 -5.68
C ARG A 56 34.94 4.32 -4.47
N GLN A 57 34.15 4.01 -3.45
CA GLN A 57 34.62 3.29 -2.26
C GLN A 57 35.04 1.84 -2.57
N LEU A 58 34.38 1.20 -3.53
CA LEU A 58 34.67 -0.16 -3.97
C LEU A 58 35.73 -0.22 -5.08
N GLY A 59 36.26 0.93 -5.54
CA GLY A 59 37.32 1.00 -6.54
C GLY A 59 36.92 0.56 -7.95
N ILE A 60 35.62 0.43 -8.24
CA ILE A 60 35.11 0.01 -9.55
C ILE A 60 35.08 1.25 -10.45
N ASN A 61 36.24 1.68 -10.95
CA ASN A 61 36.29 2.73 -11.96
C ASN A 61 35.89 2.13 -13.32
N ALA A 62 34.92 2.75 -13.99
CA ALA A 62 34.44 2.34 -15.32
C ALA A 62 35.56 2.23 -16.39
N ALA A 63 36.71 2.87 -16.15
CA ALA A 63 37.91 2.74 -16.99
C ALA A 63 38.59 1.35 -16.89
N GLU A 64 38.53 0.68 -15.73
CA GLU A 64 39.17 -0.63 -15.50
C GLU A 64 38.28 -1.80 -15.97
N SER A 65 36.98 -1.54 -16.14
CA SER A 65 36.02 -2.48 -16.73
C SER A 65 35.99 -2.45 -18.27
N ALA A 66 36.68 -1.51 -18.91
CA ALA A 66 36.73 -1.36 -20.38
C ALA A 66 38.07 -1.78 -21.02
N SER A 67 39.12 -2.02 -20.22
CA SER A 67 40.49 -2.28 -20.73
C SER A 67 41.03 -3.68 -20.44
N THR A 68 40.18 -4.68 -20.14
CA THR A 68 40.64 -6.05 -19.88
C THR A 68 39.85 -7.07 -20.71
N GLU A 69 40.04 -7.04 -22.03
CA GLU A 69 39.78 -8.19 -22.91
C GLU A 69 41.02 -9.10 -22.90
N ALA A 70 41.04 -10.09 -22.01
CA ALA A 70 41.67 -11.42 -22.16
C ALA A 70 41.99 -12.08 -20.79
N GLY A 71 41.21 -13.11 -20.40
CA GLY A 71 41.63 -14.10 -19.40
C GLY A 71 40.61 -14.36 -18.27
N PRO A 72 40.30 -15.64 -17.93
CA PRO A 72 39.15 -15.97 -17.09
C PRO A 72 39.50 -15.92 -15.61
N SER A 73 39.10 -14.86 -14.91
CA SER A 73 39.04 -14.92 -13.45
C SER A 73 37.91 -14.04 -12.89
N SER A 74 36.98 -14.72 -12.22
CA SER A 74 36.27 -14.28 -11.03
C SER A 74 35.75 -12.84 -10.98
N GLY A 75 34.54 -12.61 -11.51
CA GLY A 75 33.83 -11.34 -11.30
C GLY A 75 32.46 -11.26 -11.98
N SER A 76 31.70 -12.36 -11.96
CA SER A 76 30.44 -12.49 -12.70
C SER A 76 29.28 -11.75 -12.02
N GLY A 77 29.24 -10.42 -12.17
CA GLY A 77 28.13 -9.57 -11.68
C GLY A 77 27.20 -9.05 -12.78
N SER A 78 27.69 -8.87 -14.02
CA SER A 78 26.94 -8.12 -15.04
C SER A 78 26.37 -8.97 -16.19
N LYS A 79 26.87 -10.20 -16.40
CA LYS A 79 26.33 -11.13 -17.42
C LYS A 79 25.20 -12.05 -16.92
N ARG A 80 24.86 -12.02 -15.62
CA ARG A 80 23.90 -12.93 -14.96
C ARG A 80 22.51 -12.33 -14.72
N ILE A 81 22.03 -11.42 -15.57
CA ILE A 81 20.66 -10.88 -15.42
C ILE A 81 19.80 -11.20 -16.66
N ALA A 82 20.40 -11.29 -17.85
CA ALA A 82 19.67 -11.55 -19.10
C ALA A 82 19.63 -13.04 -19.52
N GLU A 83 20.42 -13.92 -18.88
CA GLU A 83 20.53 -15.35 -19.23
C GLU A 83 20.49 -16.22 -17.97
N VAL A 84 19.62 -15.87 -17.03
CA VAL A 84 19.31 -16.73 -15.90
C VAL A 84 18.09 -17.54 -16.28
N ASP A 85 18.34 -18.69 -16.89
CA ASP A 85 17.31 -19.65 -17.25
C ASP A 85 16.61 -20.12 -15.95
N LEU A 86 15.40 -19.60 -15.72
CA LEU A 86 14.61 -19.83 -14.52
C LEU A 86 14.36 -21.34 -14.29
N GLU A 87 14.39 -22.13 -15.37
CA GLU A 87 14.28 -23.59 -15.30
C GLU A 87 15.51 -24.29 -14.71
N GLU A 88 16.72 -23.77 -14.91
CA GLU A 88 17.94 -24.36 -14.35
C GLU A 88 18.14 -24.00 -12.87
N LEU A 89 17.70 -22.81 -12.46
CA LEU A 89 17.67 -22.40 -11.06
C LEU A 89 16.63 -23.16 -10.23
N ALA A 90 15.55 -23.63 -10.86
CA ALA A 90 14.56 -24.48 -10.19
C ALA A 90 15.03 -25.94 -10.06
N LYS A 91 15.86 -26.43 -11.01
CA LYS A 91 16.43 -27.80 -11.01
C LYS A 91 17.62 -27.93 -10.04
N LYS A 92 18.44 -26.90 -9.89
CA LYS A 92 19.46 -26.83 -8.84
C LYS A 92 18.82 -26.38 -7.53
N LYS A 93 18.99 -27.15 -6.45
CA LYS A 93 18.59 -26.73 -5.09
C LYS A 93 19.47 -25.55 -4.64
N HIS A 94 19.14 -24.35 -5.11
CA HIS A 94 19.78 -23.12 -4.70
C HIS A 94 19.37 -22.83 -3.26
N LYS A 95 20.33 -22.89 -2.34
CA LYS A 95 20.08 -22.57 -0.94
C LYS A 95 19.79 -21.08 -0.86
N PHE A 96 18.62 -20.74 -0.34
CA PHE A 96 18.18 -19.37 -0.24
C PHE A 96 18.92 -18.71 0.93
N GLU A 97 20.06 -18.08 0.65
CA GLU A 97 20.96 -17.45 1.63
C GLU A 97 20.74 -15.92 1.73
N ASP A 98 19.56 -15.42 1.34
CA ASP A 98 19.24 -14.00 1.45
C ASP A 98 18.73 -13.68 2.87
N SER A 99 19.67 -13.31 3.75
CA SER A 99 19.39 -12.96 5.15
C SER A 99 18.45 -11.76 5.26
N LYS A 100 18.54 -10.81 4.32
CA LYS A 100 17.72 -9.61 4.31
C LYS A 100 16.26 -9.94 4.03
N PHE A 101 16.01 -10.83 3.07
CA PHE A 101 14.65 -11.29 2.79
C PHE A 101 14.02 -12.04 3.97
N LEU A 102 14.82 -12.82 4.71
CA LEU A 102 14.33 -13.53 5.90
C LEU A 102 13.98 -12.56 7.04
N GLU A 103 14.77 -11.51 7.24
CA GLU A 103 14.48 -10.45 8.22
C GLU A 103 13.23 -9.66 7.84
N GLU A 104 13.12 -9.21 6.58
CA GLU A 104 11.94 -8.51 6.06
C GLU A 104 10.67 -9.38 6.17
N SER A 105 10.78 -10.67 5.84
CA SER A 105 9.66 -11.62 5.98
C SER A 105 9.25 -11.80 7.43
N ARG A 106 10.19 -11.82 8.38
CA ARG A 106 9.88 -11.88 9.82
C ARG A 106 9.17 -10.63 10.29
N GLU A 107 9.67 -9.46 9.90
CA GLU A 107 9.09 -8.17 10.28
C GLU A 107 7.67 -7.98 9.72
N ILE A 108 7.42 -8.36 8.46
CA ILE A 108 6.07 -8.33 7.86
C ILE A 108 5.12 -9.24 8.66
N ASN A 109 5.56 -10.45 9.00
CA ASN A 109 4.75 -11.39 9.76
C ASN A 109 4.44 -10.88 11.18
N ASP A 110 5.41 -10.25 11.84
CA ASP A 110 5.22 -9.69 13.19
C ASP A 110 4.31 -8.46 13.17
N ASN A 111 4.41 -7.61 12.15
CA ASN A 111 3.51 -6.49 11.95
C ASN A 111 2.06 -6.94 11.71
N VAL A 112 1.86 -7.99 10.90
CA VAL A 112 0.52 -8.57 10.68
C VAL A 112 -0.02 -9.18 11.97
N ARG A 113 0.78 -9.97 12.70
CA ARG A 113 0.36 -10.56 13.98
C ARG A 113 0.02 -9.50 15.02
N SER A 114 0.84 -8.46 15.13
CA SER A 114 0.59 -7.31 16.01
C SER A 114 -0.72 -6.61 15.64
N ALA A 115 -0.92 -6.28 14.35
CA ALA A 115 -2.15 -5.64 13.88
C ALA A 115 -3.40 -6.50 14.11
N VAL A 116 -3.33 -7.81 13.88
CA VAL A 116 -4.44 -8.74 14.13
C VAL A 116 -4.73 -8.84 15.63
N SER A 117 -3.69 -8.92 16.47
CA SER A 117 -3.84 -8.96 17.94
C SER A 117 -4.46 -7.67 18.46
N ALA A 118 -4.01 -6.52 17.96
CA ALA A 118 -4.59 -5.21 18.27
C ALA A 118 -6.05 -5.16 17.81
N ALA A 119 -6.35 -5.56 16.57
CA ALA A 119 -7.72 -5.58 16.05
C ALA A 119 -8.66 -6.49 16.89
N MET A 120 -8.19 -7.66 17.31
CA MET A 120 -8.91 -8.56 18.22
C MET A 120 -9.16 -7.90 19.60
N LEU A 121 -8.17 -7.21 20.16
CA LEU A 121 -8.30 -6.50 21.43
C LEU A 121 -9.22 -5.28 21.32
N LEU A 122 -9.15 -4.51 20.23
CA LEU A 122 -10.08 -3.41 19.97
C LEU A 122 -11.51 -3.93 19.78
N LYS A 123 -11.69 -5.08 19.11
CA LYS A 123 -13.01 -5.73 18.97
C LYS A 123 -13.53 -6.21 20.32
N LYS A 124 -12.69 -6.81 21.16
CA LYS A 124 -13.05 -7.21 22.54
C LYS A 124 -13.36 -6.00 23.42
N LYS A 125 -12.56 -4.94 23.38
CA LYS A 125 -12.78 -3.68 24.13
C LYS A 125 -14.03 -2.95 23.65
N LYS A 126 -14.30 -2.93 22.34
CA LYS A 126 -15.53 -2.36 21.76
C LYS A 126 -16.76 -3.17 22.16
N LYS A 127 -16.65 -4.50 22.20
CA LYS A 127 -17.71 -5.39 22.71
C LYS A 127 -17.95 -5.15 24.21
N ALA A 128 -16.90 -5.13 25.04
CA ALA A 128 -17.02 -4.82 26.46
C ALA A 128 -17.57 -3.42 26.74
N LYS A 129 -17.23 -2.41 25.92
CA LYS A 129 -17.80 -1.05 26.03
C LYS A 129 -19.26 -0.99 25.54
N ALA A 130 -19.63 -1.79 24.55
CA ALA A 130 -21.02 -1.94 24.12
C ALA A 130 -21.86 -2.69 25.17
N ASP A 131 -21.31 -3.73 25.82
CA ASP A 131 -21.95 -4.44 26.93
C ASP A 131 -22.08 -3.54 28.17
N ALA A 132 -21.08 -2.70 28.47
CA ALA A 132 -21.15 -1.72 29.56
C ALA A 132 -22.14 -0.57 29.29
N ALA A 133 -22.25 -0.10 28.04
CA ALA A 133 -23.24 0.90 27.65
C ALA A 133 -24.67 0.33 27.63
N ASN A 134 -24.83 -0.97 27.36
CA ASN A 134 -26.11 -1.67 27.41
C ASN A 134 -26.55 -1.96 28.86
N ALA A 135 -25.61 -2.18 29.78
CA ALA A 135 -25.89 -2.32 31.21
C ALA A 135 -26.35 -1.00 31.89
N SER A 136 -26.07 0.16 31.29
CA SER A 136 -26.58 1.47 31.77
C SER A 136 -27.92 1.88 31.15
N SER A 137 -28.42 1.17 30.14
CA SER A 137 -29.77 1.38 29.57
C SER A 137 -30.80 0.32 29.99
N SER A 138 -30.39 -0.75 30.68
CA SER A 138 -31.27 -1.81 31.15
C SER A 138 -31.74 -1.61 32.59
N LYS A 139 -32.35 -0.45 32.89
CA LYS A 139 -33.26 -0.29 34.05
C LYS A 139 -34.68 0.12 33.68
N SER A 140 -35.06 0.07 32.39
CA SER A 140 -36.41 0.51 31.97
C SER A 140 -37.08 -0.26 30.83
N VAL A 141 -36.65 -1.47 30.44
CA VAL A 141 -37.43 -2.27 29.46
C VAL A 141 -37.36 -3.76 29.82
N VAL A 142 -38.09 -4.15 30.87
CA VAL A 142 -38.54 -5.54 31.05
C VAL A 142 -40.02 -5.56 30.69
N ALA A 143 -40.32 -5.54 29.39
CA ALA A 143 -41.58 -6.02 28.82
C ALA A 143 -41.50 -5.88 27.29
N VAL A 144 -42.00 -6.90 26.59
CA VAL A 144 -42.23 -7.00 25.15
C VAL A 144 -41.04 -7.51 24.30
N ASP A 145 -41.37 -8.51 23.46
CA ASP A 145 -40.61 -9.07 22.34
C ASP A 145 -39.70 -10.29 22.57
N ALA A 146 -40.20 -11.23 23.36
CA ALA A 146 -40.00 -12.66 23.11
C ALA A 146 -40.86 -13.14 21.92
N ALA A 147 -40.59 -12.70 20.68
CA ALA A 147 -41.32 -13.18 19.49
C ALA A 147 -40.64 -12.82 18.14
N LYS A 148 -39.45 -13.35 17.81
CA LYS A 148 -38.96 -13.41 16.39
C LYS A 148 -37.73 -14.30 16.19
N LYS A 149 -37.75 -15.52 16.72
CA LYS A 149 -36.66 -16.49 16.57
C LYS A 149 -37.17 -17.89 16.19
N ALA A 150 -37.85 -18.00 15.04
CA ALA A 150 -38.12 -19.27 14.37
C ALA A 150 -38.72 -19.06 12.97
N GLU A 151 -37.93 -18.75 11.94
CA GLU A 151 -38.12 -19.27 10.58
C GLU A 151 -36.97 -18.87 9.63
N LYS A 152 -36.44 -19.85 8.91
CA LYS A 152 -35.61 -19.77 7.68
C LYS A 152 -34.21 -19.16 7.82
N ASP A 153 -33.22 -19.91 8.29
CA ASP A 153 -32.43 -20.83 7.46
C ASP A 153 -33.13 -21.36 6.20
N LYS A 154 -32.82 -20.79 5.03
CA LYS A 154 -32.70 -21.47 3.72
C LYS A 154 -32.20 -20.47 2.67
N VAL A 155 -31.00 -20.75 2.12
CA VAL A 155 -30.61 -20.50 0.70
C VAL A 155 -30.39 -19.02 0.32
N ALA A 156 -29.37 -18.58 -0.41
CA ALA A 156 -28.09 -19.08 -0.85
C ALA A 156 -27.32 -17.85 -1.37
N MET A 157 -26.00 -17.96 -1.31
CA MET A 157 -24.98 -17.04 -1.76
C MET A 157 -25.12 -16.74 -3.28
N PRO A 158 -25.11 -15.47 -3.75
CA PRO A 158 -24.83 -15.20 -5.16
C PRO A 158 -23.30 -15.14 -5.38
N PRO A 159 -22.72 -15.92 -6.31
CA PRO A 159 -21.31 -15.81 -6.65
C PRO A 159 -21.03 -14.59 -7.55
N PRO A 160 -19.79 -14.06 -7.55
CA PRO A 160 -19.37 -12.96 -8.41
C PRO A 160 -19.10 -13.47 -9.84
N ALA A 161 -19.81 -12.92 -10.84
CA ALA A 161 -19.55 -13.22 -12.25
C ALA A 161 -18.52 -12.24 -12.82
N VAL A 162 -17.33 -12.77 -13.11
CA VAL A 162 -16.35 -12.18 -14.03
C VAL A 162 -16.57 -12.74 -15.44
N SER A 163 -16.52 -11.83 -16.42
CA SER A 163 -16.04 -11.94 -17.81
C SER A 163 -16.19 -13.25 -18.61
N ALA A 164 -16.89 -13.17 -19.74
CA ALA A 164 -16.50 -13.63 -21.10
C ALA A 164 -17.73 -13.51 -22.03
N ALA A 165 -17.72 -12.64 -23.03
CA ALA A 165 -17.31 -12.97 -24.40
C ALA A 165 -18.04 -14.19 -24.98
N ALA A 166 -19.11 -13.97 -25.75
CA ALA A 166 -19.38 -14.66 -27.03
C ALA A 166 -20.74 -14.26 -27.63
N SER A 167 -20.69 -14.04 -28.95
CA SER A 167 -21.72 -14.28 -29.97
C SER A 167 -22.98 -13.39 -30.07
N ALA A 168 -23.00 -12.69 -31.22
CA ALA A 168 -24.06 -12.71 -32.24
C ALA A 168 -25.01 -11.50 -32.38
N VAL A 169 -24.63 -10.60 -33.31
CA VAL A 169 -25.49 -10.06 -34.39
C VAL A 169 -26.28 -11.20 -35.08
N PRO A 170 -27.54 -11.00 -35.58
CA PRO A 170 -27.91 -10.07 -36.68
C PRO A 170 -29.25 -9.29 -36.40
N ALA A 171 -29.58 -8.14 -37.00
CA ALA A 171 -29.84 -7.77 -38.40
C ALA A 171 -30.99 -8.55 -39.09
N ALA A 172 -32.20 -7.97 -39.04
CA ALA A 172 -33.22 -7.97 -40.10
C ALA A 172 -34.32 -6.96 -39.71
#